data_AF-A0A3Q3JR50-F1
#
_entry.id   AF-A0A3Q3JR50-F1
#
_cell.length_a   1.000
_cell.length_b   1.000
_cell.length_c   1.000
_cell.angle_alpha   90.00
_cell.angle_beta   90.00
_cell.angle_gamma   90.00
#
_symmetry.space_group_name_H-M   'P 1'
#
loop_
_entity.id
_entity.type
_entity.pdbx_description
1 polymer ?
#
loop_
_entity_poly.entity_id
_entity_poly.type
_entity_poly.pdbx_seq_one_letter_code
_entity_poly.pdbx_strand_id
1 'polypeptide(L)'
;AQYLKSDLMLQFDSQVSDLMDSLIEEATSLEPAPVSAGFSPPLSEKERSKLSELFEVNHLRTIYHIFVAVLFVFILNTLVVDSINEGRLVLDFDLLVYTFGQLPLVVCTWVCMFLSALVVPYTLFSLWSQTQSGSYSHPGLYSLVFGSVFLLYQALGLGFLPAYVVVTNSLPPASAAIVTHEQIRLMMKAHSFVRENSLLSSTGPGSVVPQVSQYLYFLFAPTLIYKDKYPR
;
A
#
# COMPACT_ATOMS: atom_id res chain seq x y z
N ALA A 1 -41.83 -10.44 -23.36
CA ALA A 1 -40.47 -9.93 -23.06
C ALA A 1 -40.38 -9.37 -21.64
N GLN A 2 -41.18 -8.37 -21.25
CA GLN A 2 -41.12 -7.77 -19.91
C GLN A 2 -41.50 -8.73 -18.77
N TYR A 3 -42.53 -9.58 -18.96
CA TYR A 3 -42.95 -10.57 -17.96
C TYR A 3 -41.88 -11.66 -17.70
N LEU A 4 -41.18 -12.09 -18.76
CA LEU A 4 -40.09 -13.07 -18.65
C LEU A 4 -38.87 -12.48 -17.94
N LYS A 5 -38.62 -11.17 -18.12
CA LYS A 5 -37.55 -10.45 -17.44
C LYS A 5 -37.82 -10.29 -15.94
N SER A 6 -39.05 -9.97 -15.56
CA SER A 6 -39.42 -9.85 -14.14
C SER A 6 -39.37 -11.20 -13.42
N ASP A 7 -39.82 -12.26 -14.09
CA ASP A 7 -39.80 -13.62 -13.53
C ASP A 7 -38.37 -14.12 -13.32
N LEU A 8 -37.48 -13.86 -14.30
CA LEU A 8 -36.07 -14.24 -14.22
C LEU A 8 -35.29 -13.42 -13.19
N MET A 9 -35.60 -12.12 -13.03
CA MET A 9 -35.02 -11.28 -11.97
C MET A 9 -35.43 -11.75 -10.57
N LEU A 10 -36.71 -12.08 -10.37
CA LEU A 10 -37.20 -12.58 -9.08
C LEU A 10 -36.60 -13.93 -8.72
N GLN A 11 -36.52 -14.84 -9.69
CA GLN A 11 -35.92 -16.15 -9.48
C GLN A 11 -34.43 -16.02 -9.15
N PHE A 12 -33.74 -15.08 -9.77
CA PHE A 12 -32.33 -14.83 -9.53
C PHE A 12 -32.05 -14.19 -8.15
N ASP A 13 -32.80 -13.16 -7.76
CA ASP A 13 -32.66 -12.51 -6.45
C ASP A 13 -32.85 -13.51 -5.29
N SER A 14 -33.81 -14.43 -5.45
CA SER A 14 -34.01 -15.50 -4.46
C SER A 14 -32.79 -16.41 -4.32
N GLN A 15 -32.15 -16.79 -5.44
CA GLN A 15 -30.98 -17.65 -5.41
C GLN A 15 -29.75 -16.96 -4.84
N VAL A 16 -29.58 -15.65 -5.07
CA VAL A 16 -28.48 -14.88 -4.50
C VAL A 16 -28.66 -14.68 -2.99
N SER A 17 -29.88 -14.44 -2.52
CA SER A 17 -30.18 -14.31 -1.11
C SER A 17 -29.88 -15.61 -0.35
N ASP A 18 -30.35 -16.75 -0.87
CA ASP A 18 -30.12 -18.06 -0.25
C ASP A 18 -28.61 -18.39 -0.17
N LEU A 19 -27.85 -18.04 -1.20
CA LEU A 19 -26.40 -18.24 -1.23
C LEU A 19 -25.69 -17.33 -0.21
N MET A 20 -26.11 -16.07 -0.09
CA MET A 20 -25.54 -15.13 0.86
C MET A 20 -25.82 -15.54 2.31
N ASP A 21 -27.04 -16.01 2.60
CA ASP A 21 -27.42 -16.50 3.92
C ASP A 21 -26.64 -17.77 4.29
N SER A 22 -26.42 -18.69 3.34
CA SER A 22 -25.60 -19.88 3.56
C SER A 22 -24.13 -19.54 3.89
N LEU A 23 -23.58 -18.50 3.26
CA LEU A 23 -22.21 -18.03 3.53
C LEU A 23 -22.09 -17.32 4.88
N ILE A 24 -23.14 -16.62 5.32
CA ILE A 24 -23.19 -15.97 6.63
C ILE A 24 -23.30 -17.01 7.75
N GLU A 25 -24.10 -18.05 7.56
CA GLU A 25 -24.22 -19.17 8.51
C GLU A 25 -22.89 -19.93 8.63
N GLU A 26 -22.19 -20.16 7.52
CA GLU A 26 -20.89 -20.82 7.55
C GLU A 26 -19.80 -19.93 8.18
N ALA A 27 -19.83 -18.61 7.93
CA ALA A 27 -18.91 -17.65 8.56
C ALA A 27 -19.12 -17.50 10.07
N THR A 28 -20.37 -17.63 10.56
CA THR A 28 -20.67 -17.56 12.00
C THR A 28 -20.31 -18.83 12.76
N SER A 29 -20.13 -19.96 12.06
CA SER A 29 -19.69 -21.24 12.65
C SER A 29 -18.18 -21.30 12.97
N LEU A 30 -17.37 -20.38 12.43
CA LEU A 30 -15.93 -20.31 12.66
C LEU A 30 -15.60 -19.31 13.79
N GLU A 31 -15.66 -19.77 15.04
CA GLU A 31 -15.23 -19.02 16.22
C GLU A 31 -13.70 -18.79 16.22
N PRO A 32 -13.19 -17.60 16.63
CA PRO A 32 -11.75 -17.31 16.57
C PRO A 32 -10.98 -17.94 17.74
N ALA A 33 -9.88 -18.64 17.44
CA ALA A 33 -8.93 -19.07 18.46
C ALA A 33 -8.18 -17.87 19.10
N PRO A 34 -7.85 -17.92 20.40
CA PRO A 34 -7.18 -16.81 21.10
C PRO A 34 -5.71 -16.70 20.67
N VAL A 35 -5.35 -15.59 20.03
CA VAL A 35 -3.96 -15.27 19.67
C VAL A 35 -3.25 -14.58 20.84
N SER A 36 -2.30 -15.31 21.46
CA SER A 36 -1.37 -14.78 22.45
C SER A 36 -0.39 -13.79 21.81
N ALA A 37 -0.41 -12.54 22.28
CA ALA A 37 0.53 -11.50 21.89
C ALA A 37 1.91 -11.76 22.51
N GLY A 38 2.85 -12.22 21.70
CA GLY A 38 4.27 -12.30 22.03
C GLY A 38 5.11 -11.63 20.96
N PHE A 39 5.56 -10.40 21.22
CA PHE A 39 6.52 -9.67 20.39
C PHE A 39 7.89 -10.35 20.48
N SER A 40 8.46 -10.77 19.34
CA SER A 40 9.82 -11.28 19.21
C SER A 40 10.35 -11.07 17.76
N PRO A 41 11.69 -11.00 17.56
CA PRO A 41 12.39 -10.09 16.65
C PRO A 41 12.39 -10.53 15.16
N PRO A 42 12.91 -9.71 14.20
CA PRO A 42 12.68 -9.94 12.78
C PRO A 42 13.60 -11.05 12.25
N LEU A 43 13.07 -12.27 12.17
CA LEU A 43 13.72 -13.37 11.46
C LEU A 43 13.59 -13.14 9.97
N SER A 44 14.74 -12.81 9.38
CA SER A 44 14.99 -12.76 7.96
C SER A 44 15.26 -14.17 7.43
N GLU A 45 14.35 -15.10 7.65
CA GLU A 45 14.29 -16.32 6.87
C GLU A 45 13.24 -16.14 5.78
N LYS A 46 13.45 -16.81 4.65
CA LYS A 46 12.59 -16.77 3.45
C LYS A 46 11.29 -17.53 3.73
N GLU A 47 10.59 -17.14 4.80
CA GLU A 47 9.28 -17.66 5.14
C GLU A 47 8.34 -17.26 4.01
N ARG A 48 7.76 -18.26 3.35
CA ARG A 48 6.70 -18.01 2.39
C ARG A 48 5.58 -17.29 3.14
N SER A 49 4.83 -16.44 2.44
CA SER A 49 3.66 -15.79 3.05
C SER A 49 2.84 -16.85 3.78
N LYS A 50 2.51 -16.63 5.07
CA LYS A 50 1.73 -17.59 5.85
C LYS A 50 0.40 -17.93 5.19
N LEU A 51 -0.17 -16.98 4.42
CA LEU A 51 -1.34 -17.24 3.58
C LEU A 51 -1.03 -18.20 2.43
N SER A 52 0.15 -18.13 1.82
CA SER A 52 0.56 -19.08 0.78
C SER A 52 0.75 -20.49 1.31
N GLU A 53 1.31 -20.66 2.52
CA GLU A 53 1.41 -21.96 3.18
C GLU A 53 0.04 -22.48 3.63
N LEU A 54 -0.82 -21.58 4.12
CA LEU A 54 -2.18 -21.93 4.52
C LEU A 54 -3.08 -22.22 3.31
N PHE A 55 -2.87 -21.60 2.15
CA PHE A 55 -3.57 -21.95 0.90
C PHE A 55 -3.16 -23.34 0.36
N GLU A 56 -2.11 -23.95 0.91
CA GLU A 56 -1.66 -25.28 0.54
C GLU A 56 -2.55 -26.39 1.13
N VAL A 57 -3.24 -26.14 2.27
CA VAL A 57 -4.25 -27.08 2.77
C VAL A 57 -5.50 -27.07 1.89
N ASN A 58 -5.96 -28.28 1.55
CA ASN A 58 -7.01 -28.52 0.55
C ASN A 58 -8.30 -27.71 0.79
N HIS A 59 -8.67 -27.42 2.04
CA HIS A 59 -9.88 -26.66 2.37
C HIS A 59 -9.84 -25.20 1.90
N LEU A 60 -8.68 -24.53 2.02
CA LEU A 60 -8.56 -23.13 1.59
C LEU A 60 -8.37 -22.99 0.09
N ARG A 61 -7.78 -23.99 -0.56
CA ARG A 61 -7.79 -24.06 -2.02
C ARG A 61 -9.21 -24.13 -2.55
N THR A 62 -10.08 -24.94 -1.94
CA THR A 62 -11.50 -25.00 -2.32
C THR A 62 -12.19 -23.66 -2.11
N ILE A 63 -11.98 -23.01 -0.96
CA ILE A 63 -12.53 -21.66 -0.69
C ILE A 63 -12.07 -20.64 -1.73
N TYR A 64 -10.79 -20.65 -2.14
CA TYR A 64 -10.30 -19.79 -3.24
C TYR A 64 -11.07 -20.01 -4.54
N HIS A 65 -11.28 -21.26 -4.94
CA HIS A 65 -12.01 -21.58 -6.17
C HIS A 65 -13.49 -21.21 -6.06
N ILE A 66 -14.10 -21.33 -4.88
CA ILE A 66 -15.46 -20.83 -4.61
C ILE A 66 -15.50 -19.31 -4.80
N PHE A 67 -14.59 -18.55 -4.20
CA PHE A 67 -14.54 -17.10 -4.39
C PHE A 67 -14.35 -16.70 -5.86
N VAL A 68 -13.47 -17.39 -6.59
CA VAL A 68 -13.27 -17.16 -8.03
C VAL A 68 -14.54 -17.49 -8.83
N ALA A 69 -15.22 -18.60 -8.51
CA ALA A 69 -16.46 -18.98 -9.18
C ALA A 69 -17.59 -17.99 -8.89
N VAL A 70 -17.74 -17.54 -7.63
CA VAL A 70 -18.72 -16.52 -7.23
C VAL A 70 -18.42 -15.20 -7.93
N LEU A 71 -17.15 -14.78 -8.01
CA LEU A 71 -16.76 -13.57 -8.74
C LEU A 71 -17.05 -13.68 -10.25
N PHE A 72 -16.84 -14.86 -10.85
CA PHE A 72 -17.19 -15.10 -12.25
C PHE A 72 -18.71 -15.05 -12.47
N VAL A 73 -19.50 -15.66 -11.59
CA VAL A 73 -20.98 -15.58 -11.62
C VAL A 73 -21.44 -14.13 -11.46
N PHE A 74 -20.82 -13.36 -10.56
CA PHE A 74 -21.14 -11.94 -10.37
C PHE A 74 -20.86 -11.13 -11.64
N ILE A 75 -19.69 -11.31 -12.27
CA ILE A 75 -19.35 -10.63 -13.54
C ILE A 75 -20.34 -11.03 -14.65
N LEU A 76 -20.64 -12.32 -14.80
CA LEU A 76 -21.61 -12.79 -15.78
C LEU A 76 -23.01 -12.22 -15.52
N ASN A 77 -23.42 -12.15 -14.25
CA ASN A 77 -24.69 -11.57 -13.85
C ASN A 77 -24.77 -10.10 -14.24
N THR A 78 -23.76 -9.29 -13.89
CA THR A 78 -23.68 -7.90 -14.30
C THR A 78 -23.76 -7.77 -15.83
N LEU A 79 -22.99 -8.58 -16.57
CA LEU A 79 -23.00 -8.58 -18.04
C LEU A 79 -24.38 -8.93 -18.64
N VAL A 80 -25.07 -9.92 -18.09
CA VAL A 80 -26.39 -10.36 -18.59
C VAL A 80 -27.45 -9.30 -18.30
N VAL A 81 -27.47 -8.76 -17.07
CA VAL A 81 -28.41 -7.69 -16.69
C VAL A 81 -28.20 -6.45 -17.55
N ASP A 82 -26.94 -6.07 -17.77
CA ASP A 82 -26.56 -4.92 -18.61
C ASP A 82 -26.95 -5.14 -20.08
N SER A 83 -26.67 -6.34 -20.61
CA SER A 83 -27.08 -6.74 -21.98
C SER A 83 -28.58 -6.71 -22.21
N ILE A 84 -29.39 -7.11 -21.21
CA ILE A 84 -30.86 -7.12 -21.29
C ILE A 84 -31.42 -5.70 -21.14
N ASN A 85 -30.77 -4.84 -20.36
CA ASN A 85 -31.22 -3.46 -20.15
C ASN A 85 -30.92 -2.57 -21.36
N GLU A 86 -29.70 -2.63 -21.89
CA GLU A 86 -29.25 -1.73 -22.97
C GLU A 86 -29.41 -2.33 -24.38
N GLY A 87 -29.55 -3.65 -24.49
CA GLY A 87 -29.70 -4.35 -25.78
C GLY A 87 -28.39 -4.51 -26.58
N ARG A 88 -27.25 -4.08 -26.03
CA ARG A 88 -25.89 -4.32 -26.55
C ARG A 88 -24.94 -4.62 -25.39
N LEU A 89 -23.92 -5.47 -25.64
CA LEU A 89 -22.80 -5.70 -24.73
C LEU A 89 -21.83 -4.50 -24.76
N VAL A 90 -22.26 -3.35 -24.24
CA VAL A 90 -21.37 -2.21 -24.02
C VAL A 90 -21.08 -2.17 -22.52
N LEU A 91 -19.88 -2.60 -22.14
CA LEU A 91 -19.42 -2.47 -20.75
C LEU A 91 -19.14 -1.00 -20.46
N ASP A 92 -20.05 -0.33 -19.75
CA ASP A 92 -19.84 1.03 -19.27
C ASP A 92 -18.86 1.04 -18.08
N PHE A 93 -17.58 1.20 -18.40
CA PHE A 93 -16.52 1.43 -17.42
C PHE A 93 -16.48 2.89 -16.94
N ASP A 94 -17.52 3.66 -17.19
CA ASP A 94 -17.62 5.07 -16.81
C ASP A 94 -17.41 5.29 -15.32
N LEU A 95 -17.88 4.37 -14.47
CA LEU A 95 -17.62 4.41 -13.03
C LEU A 95 -16.12 4.24 -12.72
N LEU A 96 -15.41 3.35 -13.41
CA LEU A 96 -13.97 3.17 -13.23
C LEU A 96 -13.19 4.38 -13.78
N VAL A 97 -13.54 4.88 -14.96
CA VAL A 97 -12.89 6.07 -15.53
C VAL A 97 -13.13 7.31 -14.65
N TYR A 98 -14.33 7.43 -14.08
CA TYR A 98 -14.68 8.49 -13.13
C TYR A 98 -13.89 8.36 -11.82
N THR A 99 -13.88 7.17 -11.21
CA THR A 99 -13.22 6.93 -9.92
C THR A 99 -11.69 7.00 -10.02
N PHE A 100 -11.11 6.58 -11.14
CA PHE A 100 -9.69 6.73 -11.47
C PHE A 100 -9.41 8.01 -12.28
N GLY A 101 -10.29 9.01 -12.23
CA GLY A 101 -10.08 10.24 -12.98
C GLY A 101 -8.81 10.99 -12.58
N GLN A 102 -8.32 11.82 -13.51
CA GLN A 102 -7.12 12.65 -13.35
C GLN A 102 -5.81 11.88 -13.12
N LEU A 103 -5.65 10.68 -13.69
CA LEU A 103 -4.40 9.89 -13.60
C LEU A 103 -3.12 10.65 -13.98
N PRO A 104 -3.08 11.52 -15.02
CA PRO A 104 -1.86 12.24 -15.34
C PRO A 104 -1.37 13.12 -14.17
N LEU A 105 -2.30 13.77 -13.45
CA LEU A 105 -1.97 14.57 -12.28
C LEU A 105 -1.44 13.67 -11.15
N VAL A 106 -2.11 12.55 -10.89
CA VAL A 106 -1.69 11.56 -9.88
C VAL A 106 -0.26 11.06 -10.14
N VAL A 107 0.04 10.69 -11.38
CA VAL A 107 1.37 10.22 -11.77
C VAL A 107 2.40 11.33 -11.62
N CYS A 108 2.11 12.55 -12.06
CA CYS A 108 3.00 13.70 -11.86
C CYS A 108 3.28 13.97 -10.39
N THR A 109 2.24 14.01 -9.54
CA THR A 109 2.39 14.18 -8.09
C THR A 109 3.19 13.04 -7.46
N TRP A 110 2.93 11.80 -7.88
CA TRP A 110 3.67 10.63 -7.43
C TRP A 110 5.15 10.70 -7.81
N VAL A 111 5.48 11.03 -9.06
CA VAL A 111 6.88 11.18 -9.52
C VAL A 111 7.58 12.28 -8.74
N CYS A 112 6.93 13.44 -8.53
CA CYS A 112 7.49 14.53 -7.74
C CYS A 112 7.75 14.11 -6.28
N MET A 113 6.77 13.44 -5.66
CA MET A 113 6.88 12.94 -4.29
C MET A 113 7.99 11.89 -4.17
N PHE A 114 8.06 10.93 -5.10
CA PHE A 114 9.07 9.88 -5.17
C PHE A 114 10.48 10.45 -5.35
N LEU A 115 10.66 11.38 -6.30
CA LEU A 115 11.95 12.06 -6.51
C LEU A 115 12.37 12.84 -5.27
N SER A 116 11.44 13.54 -4.63
CA SER A 116 11.73 14.26 -3.38
C SER A 116 12.16 13.30 -2.26
N ALA A 117 11.46 12.18 -2.09
CA ALA A 117 11.74 11.16 -1.08
C ALA A 117 13.04 10.40 -1.37
N LEU A 118 13.50 10.38 -2.62
CA LEU A 118 14.80 9.85 -3.01
C LEU A 118 15.93 10.82 -2.68
N VAL A 119 15.79 12.09 -3.08
CA VAL A 119 16.89 13.08 -3.00
C VAL A 119 17.03 13.68 -1.60
N VAL A 120 15.92 14.06 -0.96
CA VAL A 120 15.98 14.84 0.29
C VAL A 120 16.54 14.03 1.47
N PRO A 121 16.03 12.83 1.80
CA PRO A 121 16.57 12.06 2.91
C PRO A 121 18.04 11.65 2.70
N TYR A 122 18.43 11.34 1.46
CA TYR A 122 19.79 10.96 1.13
C TYR A 122 20.77 12.15 1.25
N THR A 123 20.40 13.32 0.75
CA THR A 123 21.23 14.53 0.88
C THR A 123 21.34 15.00 2.32
N LEU A 124 20.23 15.02 3.07
CA LEU A 124 20.25 15.37 4.50
C LEU A 124 21.15 14.43 5.30
N PHE A 125 21.05 13.12 5.07
CA PHE A 125 21.88 12.14 5.77
C PHE A 125 23.36 12.25 5.40
N SER A 126 23.68 12.40 4.11
CA SER A 126 25.07 12.54 3.66
C SER A 126 25.74 13.83 4.14
N LEU A 127 25.01 14.95 4.24
CA LEU A 127 25.51 16.19 4.83
C LEU A 127 25.70 16.06 6.35
N TRP A 128 24.76 15.41 7.04
CA TRP A 128 24.86 15.16 8.47
C TRP A 128 26.09 14.29 8.80
N SER A 129 26.34 13.21 8.04
CA SER A 129 27.51 12.35 8.23
C SER A 129 28.83 13.08 7.99
N GLN A 130 28.89 13.97 7.00
CA GLN A 130 30.09 14.79 6.75
C GLN A 130 30.34 15.78 7.88
N THR A 131 29.27 16.41 8.39
CA THR A 131 29.34 17.38 9.48
C THR A 131 29.79 16.73 10.80
N GLN A 132 29.38 15.48 11.05
CA GLN A 132 29.87 14.70 12.19
C GLN A 132 31.36 14.34 12.11
N SER A 133 31.91 14.18 10.90
CA SER A 133 33.33 13.88 10.70
C SER A 133 34.23 15.12 10.83
N GLY A 134 33.66 16.32 10.71
CA GLY A 134 34.33 17.58 10.98
C GLY A 134 34.45 17.86 12.47
N SER A 135 35.64 18.19 12.95
CA SER A 135 35.91 18.51 14.35
C SER A 135 35.26 19.84 14.76
N TYR A 136 33.95 19.82 15.02
CA TYR A 136 33.16 20.97 15.47
C TYR A 136 32.76 20.84 16.95
N SER A 137 32.74 21.97 17.64
CA SER A 137 32.62 22.07 19.11
C SER A 137 31.31 21.52 19.71
N HIS A 138 30.23 21.37 18.94
CA HIS A 138 28.91 20.93 19.44
C HIS A 138 28.16 19.99 18.47
N PRO A 139 28.53 18.71 18.37
CA PRO A 139 27.93 17.76 17.42
C PRO A 139 26.42 17.49 17.67
N GLY A 140 25.97 17.53 18.93
CA GLY A 140 24.56 17.27 19.29
C GLY A 140 23.58 18.32 18.76
N LEU A 141 23.95 19.61 18.77
CA LEU A 141 23.07 20.69 18.27
C LEU A 141 22.87 20.60 16.76
N TYR A 142 23.95 20.33 16.00
CA TYR A 142 23.86 20.11 14.56
C TYR A 142 22.97 18.91 14.23
N SER A 143 23.09 17.81 14.97
CA SER A 143 22.22 16.64 14.79
C SER A 143 20.74 16.96 15.03
N LEU A 144 20.43 17.79 16.02
CA LEU A 144 19.06 18.23 16.30
C LEU A 144 18.53 19.12 15.16
N VAL A 145 19.35 20.04 14.64
CA VAL A 145 18.97 20.89 13.50
C VAL A 145 18.66 20.05 12.26
N PHE A 146 19.53 19.11 11.88
CA PHE A 146 19.27 18.22 10.74
C PHE A 146 18.02 17.35 10.95
N GLY A 147 17.81 16.84 12.17
CA GLY A 147 16.58 16.12 12.54
C GLY A 147 15.32 16.98 12.43
N SER A 148 15.39 18.23 12.88
CA SER A 148 14.28 19.20 12.77
C SER A 148 13.95 19.53 11.31
N VAL A 149 14.97 19.77 10.48
CA VAL A 149 14.80 19.99 9.04
C VAL A 149 14.15 18.77 8.36
N PHE A 150 14.57 17.56 8.73
CA PHE A 150 13.95 16.33 8.25
C PHE A 150 12.48 16.21 8.66
N LEU A 151 12.15 16.49 9.93
CA LEU A 151 10.76 16.47 10.40
C LEU A 151 9.89 17.52 9.69
N LEU A 152 10.45 18.71 9.45
CA LEU A 152 9.76 19.77 8.72
C LEU A 152 9.48 19.34 7.26
N TYR A 153 10.45 18.72 6.59
CA TYR A 153 10.26 18.13 5.27
C TYR A 153 9.19 17.01 5.29
N GLN A 154 9.23 16.15 6.30
CA GLN A 154 8.25 15.07 6.45
C GLN A 154 6.82 15.62 6.60
N ALA A 155 6.63 16.66 7.42
CA ALA A 155 5.34 17.26 7.70
C ALA A 155 4.83 18.15 6.54
N LEU A 156 5.66 19.03 6.00
CA LEU A 156 5.26 19.98 4.95
C LEU A 156 5.40 19.40 3.55
N GLY A 157 6.52 18.74 3.25
CA GLY A 157 6.86 18.21 1.94
C GLY A 157 6.10 16.95 1.58
N LEU A 158 6.11 15.95 2.46
CA LEU A 158 5.38 14.69 2.22
C LEU A 158 4.00 14.67 2.87
N GLY A 159 3.78 15.38 3.98
CA GLY A 159 2.49 15.46 4.65
C GLY A 159 1.49 16.39 3.96
N PHE A 160 1.79 17.68 3.98
CA PHE A 160 0.87 18.73 3.54
C PHE A 160 0.75 18.83 2.01
N LEU A 161 1.86 18.73 1.28
CA LEU A 161 1.90 18.96 -0.18
C LEU A 161 1.02 17.99 -1.00
N PRO A 162 1.10 16.65 -0.83
CA PRO A 162 0.22 15.73 -1.54
C PRO A 162 -1.25 15.90 -1.14
N ALA A 163 -1.52 16.11 0.16
CA ALA A 163 -2.87 16.36 0.66
C ALA A 163 -3.46 17.66 0.06
N TYR A 164 -2.65 18.71 -0.07
CA TYR A 164 -3.04 19.95 -0.71
C TYR A 164 -3.40 19.74 -2.18
N VAL A 165 -2.61 18.98 -2.94
CA VAL A 165 -2.90 18.65 -4.34
C VAL A 165 -4.22 17.88 -4.47
N VAL A 166 -4.46 16.91 -3.58
CA VAL A 166 -5.69 16.11 -3.55
C VAL A 166 -6.93 16.98 -3.35
N VAL A 167 -6.88 17.90 -2.37
CA VAL A 167 -8.02 18.76 -2.01
C VAL A 167 -8.24 19.87 -3.05
N THR A 168 -7.18 20.48 -3.57
CA THR A 168 -7.31 21.60 -4.52
C THR A 168 -7.76 21.18 -5.91
N ASN A 169 -7.36 19.98 -6.37
CA ASN A 169 -7.75 19.46 -7.68
C ASN A 169 -9.02 18.59 -7.61
N SER A 170 -9.62 18.45 -6.42
CA SER A 170 -10.79 17.63 -6.15
C SER A 170 -10.64 16.23 -6.77
N LEU A 171 -9.54 15.54 -6.42
CA LEU A 171 -9.26 14.21 -6.98
C LEU A 171 -10.40 13.24 -6.67
N PRO A 172 -10.82 12.42 -7.65
CA PRO A 172 -11.73 11.31 -7.43
C PRO A 172 -11.26 10.38 -6.29
N PRO A 173 -12.19 9.65 -5.65
CA PRO A 173 -11.88 8.93 -4.42
C PRO A 173 -10.79 7.85 -4.59
N ALA A 174 -10.76 7.13 -5.72
CA ALA A 174 -9.74 6.09 -5.92
C ALA A 174 -8.36 6.70 -6.24
N SER A 175 -8.29 7.77 -7.04
CA SER A 175 -7.01 8.46 -7.29
C SER A 175 -6.47 9.15 -6.03
N ALA A 176 -7.33 9.74 -5.21
CA ALA A 176 -6.95 10.28 -3.91
C ALA A 176 -6.40 9.18 -2.97
N ALA A 177 -7.03 7.98 -2.96
CA ALA A 177 -6.56 6.85 -2.18
C ALA A 177 -5.16 6.36 -2.62
N ILE A 178 -4.87 6.36 -3.93
CA ILE A 178 -3.54 6.02 -4.45
C ILE A 178 -2.47 7.00 -3.93
N VAL A 179 -2.71 8.31 -4.08
CA VAL A 179 -1.74 9.33 -3.65
C VAL A 179 -1.50 9.27 -2.14
N THR A 180 -2.56 9.12 -1.34
CA THR A 180 -2.46 9.07 0.13
C THR A 180 -1.76 7.80 0.62
N HIS A 181 -2.02 6.63 0.02
CA HIS A 181 -1.28 5.40 0.37
C HIS A 181 0.19 5.51 0.00
N GLU A 182 0.50 6.04 -1.18
CA GLU A 182 1.87 6.26 -1.63
C GLU A 182 2.61 7.28 -0.76
N GLN A 183 1.91 8.33 -0.33
CA GLN A 183 2.39 9.30 0.65
C GLN A 183 2.78 8.61 1.97
N ILE A 184 1.87 7.84 2.57
CA ILE A 184 2.13 7.14 3.83
C ILE A 184 3.30 6.16 3.69
N ARG A 185 3.35 5.42 2.57
CA ARG A 185 4.44 4.49 2.25
C ARG A 185 5.80 5.18 2.20
N LEU A 186 5.91 6.28 1.45
CA LEU A 186 7.17 7.02 1.31
C LEU A 186 7.57 7.69 2.63
N MET A 187 6.59 8.19 3.40
CA MET A 187 6.84 8.74 4.73
C MET A 187 7.48 7.70 5.67
N MET A 188 6.89 6.51 5.75
CA MET A 188 7.42 5.42 6.59
C MET A 188 8.82 4.99 6.15
N LYS A 189 9.05 4.85 4.85
CA LYS A 189 10.37 4.46 4.29
C LYS A 189 11.44 5.51 4.56
N ALA A 190 11.15 6.80 4.34
CA ALA A 190 12.09 7.89 4.61
C ALA A 190 12.48 7.92 6.10
N HIS A 191 11.50 7.77 7.00
CA HIS A 191 11.75 7.71 8.43
C HIS A 191 12.58 6.50 8.83
N SER A 192 12.26 5.29 8.32
CA SER A 192 13.05 4.09 8.60
C SER A 192 14.49 4.22 8.11
N PHE A 193 14.72 4.82 6.94
CA PHE A 193 16.05 5.03 6.41
C PHE A 193 16.89 5.93 7.31
N VAL A 194 16.38 7.10 7.69
CA VAL A 194 17.11 8.05 8.55
C VAL A 194 17.38 7.44 9.93
N ARG A 195 16.38 6.78 10.53
CA ARG A 195 16.51 6.16 11.84
C ARG A 195 17.59 5.07 11.85
N GLU A 196 17.53 4.14 10.91
CA GLU A 196 18.45 3.00 10.90
C GLU A 196 19.90 3.44 10.67
N ASN A 197 20.13 4.35 9.72
CA ASN A 197 21.47 4.85 9.42
C ASN A 197 22.02 5.76 10.54
N SER A 198 21.17 6.56 11.20
CA SER A 198 21.56 7.38 12.35
C SER A 198 21.98 6.53 13.56
N LEU A 199 21.25 5.44 13.82
CA LEU A 199 21.61 4.47 14.86
C LEU A 199 22.92 3.77 14.54
N LEU A 200 23.11 3.33 13.30
CA LEU A 200 24.34 2.68 12.83
C LEU A 200 25.56 3.59 12.98
N SER A 201 25.44 4.86 12.60
CA SER A 201 26.50 5.87 12.79
C SER A 201 26.84 6.13 14.26
N SER A 202 25.93 5.85 15.19
CA SER A 202 26.15 6.04 16.64
C SER A 202 26.76 4.81 17.34
N THR A 203 26.64 3.62 16.76
CA THR A 203 27.08 2.35 17.39
C THR A 203 28.17 1.59 16.63
N GLY A 204 28.36 1.84 15.33
CA GLY A 204 29.26 1.08 14.47
C GLY A 204 30.66 1.70 14.26
N PRO A 205 31.72 0.89 14.09
CA PRO A 205 33.03 1.37 13.68
C PRO A 205 33.03 1.66 12.17
N GLY A 206 32.81 2.92 11.81
CA GLY A 206 32.90 3.44 10.45
C GLY A 206 31.55 3.89 9.88
N SER A 207 31.40 5.19 9.64
CA SER A 207 30.25 5.76 8.94
C SER A 207 30.29 5.37 7.47
N VAL A 208 29.74 4.20 7.13
CA VAL A 208 29.56 3.80 5.74
C VAL A 208 28.26 4.42 5.26
N VAL A 209 28.37 5.49 4.46
CA VAL A 209 27.20 6.09 3.80
C VAL A 209 26.60 5.05 2.86
N PRO A 210 25.30 4.76 2.94
CA PRO A 210 24.66 3.75 2.09
C PRO A 210 24.70 4.17 0.63
N GLN A 211 24.80 3.21 -0.29
CA GLN A 211 24.78 3.53 -1.73
C GLN A 211 23.37 3.95 -2.17
N VAL A 212 23.29 4.94 -3.06
CA VAL A 212 22.01 5.40 -3.66
C VAL A 212 21.24 4.24 -4.30
N SER A 213 21.94 3.28 -4.92
CA SER A 213 21.34 2.09 -5.53
C SER A 213 20.61 1.21 -4.52
N GLN A 214 21.15 1.05 -3.31
CA GLN A 214 20.52 0.29 -2.22
C GLN A 214 19.30 1.02 -1.67
N TYR A 215 19.38 2.35 -1.54
CA TYR A 215 18.24 3.17 -1.10
C TYR A 215 17.10 3.15 -2.14
N LEU A 216 17.42 3.28 -3.44
CA LEU A 216 16.45 3.15 -4.52
C LEU A 216 15.79 1.76 -4.51
N TYR A 217 16.57 0.69 -4.33
CA TYR A 217 16.03 -0.66 -4.20
C TYR A 217 15.07 -0.79 -3.01
N PHE A 218 15.45 -0.25 -1.85
CA PHE A 218 14.58 -0.21 -0.67
C PHE A 218 13.27 0.54 -0.92
N LEU A 219 13.30 1.62 -1.71
CA LEU A 219 12.10 2.41 -1.97
C LEU A 219 11.01 1.59 -2.70
N PHE A 220 11.41 0.64 -3.55
CA PHE A 220 10.51 -0.30 -4.22
C PHE A 220 10.29 -1.63 -3.49
N ALA A 221 11.17 -2.00 -2.56
CA ALA A 221 11.03 -3.25 -1.82
C ALA A 221 9.71 -3.29 -1.04
N PRO A 222 9.03 -4.45 -0.95
CA PRO A 222 7.80 -4.62 -0.17
C PRO A 222 8.08 -4.72 1.35
N THR A 223 8.98 -3.87 1.85
CA THR A 223 9.38 -3.79 3.26
C THR A 223 9.40 -2.32 3.70
N LEU A 224 9.11 -2.08 4.98
CA LEU A 224 9.19 -0.74 5.58
C LEU A 224 10.47 -0.51 6.39
N ILE A 225 11.23 -1.58 6.66
CA ILE A 225 12.46 -1.54 7.45
C ILE A 225 13.65 -1.52 6.50
N TYR A 226 14.50 -0.49 6.61
CA TYR A 226 15.74 -0.37 5.86
C TYR A 226 16.79 -1.41 6.31
N LYS A 227 17.48 -2.04 5.37
CA LYS A 227 18.64 -2.91 5.57
C LYS A 227 19.62 -2.74 4.40
N ASP A 228 20.92 -2.78 4.66
CA ASP A 228 21.95 -2.68 3.61
C ASP A 228 21.92 -3.86 2.64
N LYS A 229 21.56 -5.05 3.15
CA LYS A 229 21.46 -6.29 2.38
C LYS A 229 20.15 -7.00 2.71
N TYR A 230 19.32 -7.18 1.69
CA TYR A 230 18.10 -8.00 1.78
C TYR A 230 18.37 -9.43 1.30
N PRO A 231 17.71 -10.43 1.90
CA PRO A 231 17.70 -11.79 1.35
C PRO A 231 17.08 -11.77 -0.06
N ARG A 232 17.68 -12.50 -1.00
CA ARG A 232 17.19 -12.66 -2.38
C ARG A 232 16.69 -14.10 -2.59
#